data_AF-A0A5C9CBQ9-F1
#
_entry.id   AF-A0A5C9CBQ9-F1
#
_cell.length_a   1.000
_cell.length_b   1.000
_cell.length_c   1.000
_cell.angle_alpha   90.00
_cell.angle_beta   90.00
_cell.angle_gamma   90.00
#
_symmetry.space_group_name_H-M   'P 1'
#
loop_
_entity.id
_entity.type
_entity.pdbx_description
1 polymer ?
#
loop_
_entity_poly.entity_id
_entity_poly.type
_entity_poly.pdbx_seq_one_letter_code
_entity_poly.pdbx_strand_id
1 'polypeptide(L)' 'MATKAEELENKARVKLELSKKYANLCRISGSKPARGKFIRRSNQLRRQAVEFQRAADAAKS' A
#
# COMPACT_ATOMS: atom_id res chain seq x y z
N MET A 1 18.99 4.81 15.43
CA MET A 1 18.24 3.58 15.13
C MET A 1 16.78 3.99 15.02
N ALA A 2 16.09 3.68 13.92
CA ALA A 2 14.67 3.96 13.81
C ALA A 2 13.90 3.07 14.79
N THR A 3 12.82 3.58 15.38
CA THR A 3 11.98 2.75 16.26
C THR A 3 11.18 1.73 15.43
N LYS A 4 10.80 0.62 16.06
CA LYS A 4 9.93 -0.38 15.40
C LYS A 4 8.63 0.25 14.86
N ALA A 5 8.08 1.23 15.58
CA ALA A 5 6.92 1.98 15.15
C ALA A 5 7.20 2.80 13.88
N GLU A 6 8.30 3.56 13.84
CA GLU A 6 8.71 4.34 12.66
C GLU A 6 8.94 3.47 11.42
N GLU A 7 9.53 2.28 11.58
CA GLU A 7 9.70 1.33 10.49
C GLU A 7 8.36 0.84 9.92
N LEU A 8 7.38 0.58 10.79
CA LEU A 8 6.04 0.14 10.40
C LEU A 8 5.27 1.28 9.70
N GLU A 9 5.37 2.51 10.18
CA GLU A 9 4.79 3.69 9.52
C GLU A 9 5.40 3.91 8.14
N ASN A 10 6.72 3.78 8.03
CA ASN A 10 7.38 3.89 6.73
C ASN A 10 6.92 2.79 5.77
N LYS A 11 6.78 1.54 6.24
CA LYS A 11 6.21 0.43 5.45
C LYS A 11 4.77 0.73 5.02
N ALA A 12 3.92 1.22 5.91
CA ALA A 12 2.55 1.61 5.61
C ALA A 12 2.52 2.67 4.49
N ARG A 13 3.33 3.72 4.62
CA ARG A 13 3.48 4.80 3.62
C ARG A 13 3.93 4.27 2.26
N VAL A 14 4.97 3.44 2.21
CA VAL A 14 5.47 2.86 0.96
C VAL A 14 4.40 2.00 0.28
N LYS A 15 3.67 1.18 1.05
CA LYS A 15 2.57 0.36 0.51
C LYS A 15 1.44 1.22 -0.04
N LEU A 16 1.08 2.30 0.65
CA LEU A 16 0.07 3.24 0.19
C LEU A 16 0.51 3.92 -1.12
N GLU A 17 1.74 4.40 -1.21
CA GLU A 17 2.26 5.01 -2.45
C GLU A 17 2.31 4.03 -3.61
N LEU A 18 2.72 2.78 -3.39
CA LEU A 18 2.64 1.73 -4.40
C LEU A 18 1.19 1.48 -4.83
N SER A 19 0.24 1.48 -3.90
CA SER A 19 -1.18 1.29 -4.23
C SER A 19 -1.69 2.38 -5.18
N LYS A 20 -1.28 3.64 -4.97
CA LYS A 20 -1.62 4.79 -5.83
C LYS A 20 -1.00 4.64 -7.22
N LYS A 21 0.27 4.21 -7.31
CA LYS A 21 0.94 3.93 -8.60
C LYS A 21 0.18 2.88 -9.40
N TYR A 22 -0.23 1.77 -8.78
CA TYR A 22 -1.02 0.74 -9.46
C TYR A 22 -2.42 1.21 -9.85
N ALA A 23 -3.08 2.06 -9.05
CA ALA A 23 -4.35 2.67 -9.42
C ALA A 23 -4.18 3.58 -10.66
N ASN A 24 -3.11 4.36 -10.74
CA ASN A 24 -2.82 5.18 -11.91
C ASN A 24 -2.50 4.32 -13.15
N LEU A 25 -1.73 3.24 -12.99
CA LEU A 25 -1.50 2.26 -14.06
C LEU A 25 -2.82 1.63 -14.57
N CYS A 26 -3.75 1.33 -13.67
CA CYS A 26 -5.09 0.87 -14.05
C CYS A 26 -5.85 1.91 -14.89
N ARG A 27 -5.72 3.20 -14.54
CA ARG A 27 -6.38 4.30 -15.28
C ARG A 27 -5.82 4.47 -16.69
N ILE A 28 -4.50 4.39 -16.85
CA ILE A 28 -3.84 4.64 -18.14
C ILE A 28 -3.69 3.39 -19.02
N SER A 29 -3.89 2.20 -18.48
CA SER A 29 -3.72 0.96 -19.26
C SER A 29 -4.80 0.83 -20.33
N GLY A 30 -4.41 0.53 -21.57
CA GLY A 30 -5.35 0.20 -22.66
C GLY A 30 -5.90 -1.23 -22.61
N SER A 31 -5.33 -2.11 -21.78
CA SER A 31 -5.68 -3.54 -21.75
C SER A 31 -6.61 -3.88 -20.59
N LYS A 32 -7.83 -4.36 -20.88
CA LYS A 32 -8.81 -4.79 -19.86
C LYS A 32 -8.23 -5.84 -18.87
N PRO A 33 -7.52 -6.89 -19.32
CA PRO A 33 -6.86 -7.82 -18.41
C PRO A 33 -5.81 -7.17 -17.48
N ALA A 34 -5.03 -6.22 -18.01
CA ALA A 34 -4.02 -5.51 -17.23
C ALA A 34 -4.67 -4.59 -16.17
N ARG A 35 -5.76 -3.88 -16.53
CA ARG A 35 -6.56 -3.10 -15.57
C ARG A 35 -7.02 -3.96 -14.39
N GLY A 36 -7.56 -5.15 -14.67
CA GLY A 36 -7.97 -6.11 -13.64
C GLY A 36 -6.83 -6.54 -12.71
N LYS A 37 -5.62 -6.76 -13.24
CA LYS A 37 -4.44 -7.07 -12.42
C LYS A 37 -4.02 -5.89 -11.56
N PHE A 38 -3.96 -4.68 -12.13
CA PHE A 38 -3.53 -3.48 -11.43
C PHE A 38 -4.49 -3.08 -10.31
N ILE A 39 -5.81 -3.15 -10.53
CA ILE A 39 -6.79 -2.81 -9.49
C ILE A 39 -6.74 -3.80 -8.32
N ARG A 40 -6.60 -5.11 -8.60
CA ARG A 40 -6.40 -6.13 -7.55
C ARG A 40 -5.13 -5.86 -6.74
N ARG A 41 -4.02 -5.53 -7.41
CA ARG A 41 -2.75 -5.25 -6.75
C ARG A 41 -2.81 -3.97 -5.91
N SER A 42 -3.43 -2.91 -6.44
CA SER A 42 -3.68 -1.66 -5.71
C SER A 42 -4.47 -1.92 -4.42
N ASN A 43 -5.59 -2.66 -4.53
CA ASN A 43 -6.42 -2.99 -3.37
C ASN A 43 -5.68 -3.83 -2.32
N GLN A 44 -4.87 -4.81 -2.74
CA GLN A 44 -4.05 -5.61 -1.84
C GLN A 44 -3.04 -4.73 -1.07
N LEU A 45 -2.34 -3.85 -1.77
CA LEU A 45 -1.35 -2.95 -1.16
C LEU A 45 -2.00 -1.96 -0.18
N ARG A 46 -3.21 -1.47 -0.50
CA ARG A 46 -3.98 -0.61 0.40
C ARG A 46 -4.35 -1.33 1.70
N ARG A 47 -4.76 -2.61 1.63
CA ARG A 47 -5.02 -3.43 2.83
C ARG A 47 -3.76 -3.63 3.66
N GLN A 48 -2.64 -3.96 3.03
CA GLN A 48 -1.34 -4.09 3.71
C GLN A 48 -0.92 -2.78 4.39
N ALA A 49 -1.14 -1.63 3.74
CA ALA A 49 -0.82 -0.33 4.35
C ALA A 49 -1.61 -0.10 5.65
N VAL A 50 -2.90 -0.46 5.67
CA VAL A 50 -3.75 -0.36 6.86
C VAL A 50 -3.27 -1.30 7.97
N GLU A 51 -2.89 -2.53 7.64
CA GLU A 51 -2.34 -3.49 8.61
C GLU A 51 -1.03 -2.98 9.23
N PHE A 52 -0.12 -2.44 8.42
CA PHE A 52 1.11 -1.83 8.94
C PHE A 52 0.85 -0.61 9.81
N GLN A 53 -0.12 0.23 9.46
CA GLN A 53 -0.47 1.39 10.29
C GLN A 53 -1.02 0.94 11.65
N ARG A 54 -1.95 -0.02 11.66
CA ARG A 54 -2.48 -0.58 12.92
C ARG A 54 -1.38 -1.18 13.79
N ALA A 55 -0.43 -1.89 13.18
CA ALA A 55 0.71 -2.44 13.89
C ALA A 55 1.65 -1.35 14.43
N ALA A 56 1.81 -0.23 13.72
CA ALA A 56 2.57 0.91 14.19
C ALA A 56 1.89 1.58 15.40
N ASP A 57 0.58 1.79 15.33
CA ASP A 57 -0.21 2.40 16.41
C ASP A 57 -0.16 1.53 17.67
N ALA A 58 -0.26 0.21 17.52
CA ALA A 58 -0.12 -0.75 18.61
C ALA A 58 1.30 -0.80 19.20
N ALA A 59 2.35 -0.48 18.41
CA ALA A 59 3.72 -0.43 18.90
C ALA A 59 4.07 0.89 19.62
N LYS A 60 3.20 1.91 19.51
CA LYS A 60 3.32 3.20 20.22
C LYS A 60 2.54 3.23 21.53
N SER A 61 1.58 2.31 21.68
CA SER A 61 0.77 2.13 22.90
C SER A 61 1.53 1.31 23.92
#